data_AF-A0A349KXG1-F1
#
_entry.id   AF-A0A349KXG1-F1
#
_cell.length_a   1.000
_cell.length_b   1.000
_cell.length_c   1.000
_cell.angle_alpha   90.00
_cell.angle_beta   90.00
_cell.angle_gamma   90.00
#
_symmetry.space_group_name_H-M   'P 1'
#
loop_
_entity.id
_entity.type
_entity.pdbx_description
1 polymer ?
#
loop_
_entity_poly.entity_id
_entity_poly.type
_entity_poly.pdbx_seq_one_letter_code
_entity_poly.pdbx_strand_id
1 'polypeptide(L)'
;MTMQNTPMNFVQTEAPKKMAAHAYTAPSSSEPPGKAKPIAVFVCHGMGEQVPFESIDDVSRIVRKHIQETDPSPAGQAALVSTRVVEAGALQMARAELHYTDADGGAREIHIYESYWAPLTAGKVSIKEVFRFLLAAGFGGMDRSFQLFNRYMFNALQYLDAPGYRRVFLFVLLLTVLASLGFMSAIVVSVGAARTLTRGMSNWPSASLVTDLSCDLGVYGAVALALALAYALAWYLQRANKQEATDRSGSVLNKLILGLLALCVVATIGTAALMAYHLLVHQASNTFIGWHGRVADFLSDEKSLSSSLLVIAIWALVLLLNDKTRAFFVTYLGDVLAYISPHKASKFYDTRQAIQQSAKDAASAVYGLNQNGGRAYDQIIVMGHSLGSVIVYDALNALLLDDILGAGLDVRGRTSHLITFGSPLDKTAFIFREQQHASLVREALSATMQPLILDYANRARLRWVNLWSIRDPISGSLEYYDAEPKNRPAGVKSVENYHDSYANIPLFAHTMYWQSPALRAALGAAIDGKDCKRAILESGFATSTAS
;
A
#
# COMPACT_ATOMS: atom_id res chain seq x y z
N MET A 1 -13.55 -15.47 26.53
CA MET A 1 -12.22 -15.72 27.13
C MET A 1 -11.41 -14.45 27.08
N THR A 2 -11.16 -13.86 28.24
CA THR A 2 -10.34 -12.66 28.45
C THR A 2 -8.90 -12.96 28.09
N MET A 3 -8.36 -12.33 27.03
CA MET A 3 -6.91 -12.31 26.78
C MET A 3 -6.25 -11.61 27.97
N GLN A 4 -5.45 -12.33 28.74
CA GLN A 4 -4.53 -11.72 29.70
C GLN A 4 -3.51 -10.90 28.89
N ASN A 5 -3.61 -9.58 28.95
CA ASN A 5 -2.57 -8.68 28.49
C ASN A 5 -1.35 -8.86 29.40
N THR A 6 -0.37 -9.65 28.97
CA THR A 6 0.94 -9.66 29.62
C THR A 6 1.51 -8.23 29.57
N PRO A 7 1.89 -7.61 30.69
CA PRO A 7 2.42 -6.24 30.69
C PRO A 7 3.70 -6.17 29.84
N MET A 8 3.72 -5.27 28.87
CA MET A 8 4.91 -5.01 28.04
C MET A 8 5.93 -4.22 28.86
N ASN A 9 7.07 -4.83 29.16
CA ASN A 9 8.21 -4.12 29.76
C ASN A 9 9.03 -3.48 28.64
N PHE A 10 8.74 -2.20 28.33
CA PHE A 10 9.62 -1.40 27.48
C PHE A 10 10.80 -0.92 28.31
N VAL A 11 12.00 -1.42 27.99
CA VAL A 11 13.23 -0.88 28.58
C VAL A 11 13.80 0.13 27.60
N GLN A 12 13.58 1.41 27.87
CA GLN A 12 14.28 2.50 27.19
C GLN A 12 15.74 2.46 27.66
N THR A 13 16.61 1.81 26.90
CA THR A 13 18.02 1.64 27.29
C THR A 13 18.88 2.79 26.76
N GLU A 14 19.41 3.57 27.70
CA GLU A 14 20.56 4.50 27.60
C GLU A 14 20.46 5.69 26.62
N ALA A 15 21.24 6.74 26.90
CA ALA A 15 21.45 7.89 26.02
C ALA A 15 21.93 7.44 24.61
N PRO A 16 21.65 8.20 23.53
CA PRO A 16 22.03 7.82 22.16
C PRO A 16 23.49 7.39 22.09
N LYS A 17 23.73 6.11 21.76
CA LYS A 17 25.08 5.60 21.52
C LYS A 17 25.50 6.02 20.12
N LYS A 18 26.54 6.85 20.03
CA LYS A 18 27.22 7.15 18.77
C LYS A 18 27.78 5.86 18.18
N MET A 19 27.14 5.33 17.14
CA MET A 19 27.76 4.33 16.28
C MET A 19 28.48 5.10 15.17
N ALA A 20 29.80 5.24 15.29
CA ALA A 20 30.58 6.04 14.36
C ALA A 20 30.56 5.41 12.95
N ALA A 21 30.04 6.16 11.98
CA ALA A 21 30.25 5.91 10.56
C ALA A 21 31.56 6.57 10.13
N HIS A 22 32.71 6.03 10.54
CA HIS A 22 34.01 6.47 10.04
C HIS A 22 34.93 5.29 9.69
N ALA A 23 35.89 5.61 8.83
CA ALA A 23 36.74 4.73 8.03
C ALA A 23 37.28 3.48 8.75
N TYR A 24 37.40 2.42 7.96
CA TYR A 24 38.03 1.15 8.32
C TYR A 24 39.36 1.36 9.04
N THR A 25 39.39 1.06 10.35
CA THR A 25 40.60 0.80 11.12
C THR A 25 40.50 -0.58 11.75
N ALA A 26 41.59 -1.35 11.64
CA ALA A 26 41.69 -2.76 11.98
C ALA A 26 41.22 -3.09 13.41
N PRO A 27 40.66 -4.30 13.63
CA PRO A 27 39.97 -4.65 14.87
C PRO A 27 40.90 -4.80 16.08
N SER A 28 40.46 -4.28 17.22
CA SER A 28 40.96 -4.65 18.56
C SER A 28 40.16 -5.84 19.07
N SER A 29 40.88 -6.91 19.41
CA SER A 29 40.40 -8.25 19.72
C SER A 29 39.95 -8.41 21.19
N SER A 30 38.67 -8.19 21.50
CA SER A 30 38.16 -8.50 22.85
C SER A 30 36.69 -8.90 22.95
N GLU A 31 36.12 -9.60 21.96
CA GLU A 31 34.85 -10.33 22.15
C GLU A 31 35.06 -11.85 22.14
N PRO A 32 34.32 -12.60 22.99
CA PRO A 32 34.39 -14.04 23.02
C PRO A 32 33.88 -14.63 21.68
N PRO A 33 34.58 -15.62 21.12
CA PRO A 33 34.21 -16.23 19.84
C PRO A 33 32.88 -16.99 19.99
N GLY A 34 31.85 -16.63 19.21
CA GLY A 34 30.65 -17.46 19.05
C GLY A 34 29.29 -16.76 18.99
N LYS A 35 29.15 -15.45 19.25
CA LYS A 35 27.85 -14.77 19.15
C LYS A 35 27.54 -14.45 17.68
N ALA A 36 26.45 -15.01 17.14
CA ALA A 36 25.99 -14.71 15.79
C ALA A 36 25.66 -13.21 15.66
N LYS A 37 26.05 -12.58 14.55
CA LYS A 37 25.70 -11.17 14.31
C LYS A 37 24.18 -10.98 14.22
N PRO A 38 23.67 -9.80 14.60
CA PRO A 38 22.25 -9.51 14.48
C PRO A 38 21.78 -9.54 13.02
N ILE A 39 20.48 -9.74 12.82
CA ILE A 39 19.80 -9.63 11.52
C ILE A 39 19.13 -8.26 11.43
N ALA A 40 19.29 -7.54 10.33
CA ALA A 40 18.53 -6.31 10.10
C ALA A 40 17.28 -6.59 9.25
N VAL A 41 16.16 -5.97 9.63
CA VAL A 41 14.94 -5.89 8.82
C VAL A 41 14.69 -4.43 8.49
N PHE A 42 14.73 -4.09 7.21
CA PHE A 42 14.46 -2.74 6.71
C PHE A 42 13.09 -2.73 6.02
N VAL A 43 12.16 -1.93 6.52
CA VAL A 43 10.80 -1.83 6.00
C VAL A 43 10.49 -0.43 5.47
N CYS A 44 9.77 -0.37 4.36
CA CYS A 44 9.12 0.86 3.89
C CYS A 44 7.62 0.67 3.80
N HIS A 45 6.90 1.64 4.37
CA HIS A 45 5.44 1.63 4.46
C HIS A 45 4.77 2.04 3.13
N GLY A 46 3.48 1.70 3.01
CA GLY A 46 2.62 2.09 1.90
C GLY A 46 2.14 3.55 1.98
N MET A 47 1.23 3.91 1.07
CA MET A 47 0.64 5.27 1.01
C MET A 47 -0.38 5.53 2.12
N GLY A 48 -0.65 6.82 2.35
CA GLY A 48 -1.64 7.29 3.31
C GLY A 48 -1.01 8.00 4.50
N GLU A 49 -1.86 8.44 5.42
CA GLU A 49 -1.43 8.97 6.72
C GLU A 49 -0.99 7.78 7.58
N GLN A 50 0.30 7.44 7.49
CA GLN A 50 0.93 6.45 8.35
C GLN A 50 1.41 7.16 9.61
N VAL A 51 1.06 6.64 10.78
CA VAL A 51 1.55 7.19 12.04
C VAL A 51 3.05 6.85 12.15
N PRO A 52 3.93 7.80 12.53
CA PRO A 52 5.33 7.48 12.75
C PRO A 52 5.50 6.26 13.64
N PHE A 53 6.37 5.33 13.24
CA PHE A 53 6.66 4.08 13.94
C PHE A 53 5.57 3.00 13.90
N GLU A 54 4.51 3.17 13.09
CA GLU A 54 3.47 2.14 12.94
C GLU A 54 4.01 0.90 12.21
N SER A 55 4.78 1.09 11.13
CA SER A 55 5.31 -0.05 10.37
C SER A 55 6.40 -0.82 11.12
N ILE A 56 7.26 -0.13 11.87
CA ILE A 56 8.23 -0.82 12.76
C ILE A 56 7.52 -1.61 13.86
N ASP A 57 6.40 -1.11 14.42
CA ASP A 57 5.57 -1.86 15.38
C ASP A 57 4.88 -3.07 14.72
N ASP A 58 4.29 -2.91 13.53
CA ASP A 58 3.66 -4.01 12.79
C ASP A 58 4.65 -5.15 12.52
N VAL A 59 5.85 -4.82 12.01
CA VAL A 59 6.91 -5.82 11.78
C VAL A 59 7.34 -6.45 13.11
N SER A 60 7.52 -5.65 14.17
CA SER A 60 7.86 -6.16 15.50
C SER A 60 6.82 -7.15 16.03
N ARG A 61 5.53 -6.87 15.81
CA ARG A 61 4.43 -7.77 16.16
C ARG A 61 4.46 -9.07 15.35
N ILE A 62 4.75 -9.01 14.06
CA ILE A 62 4.87 -10.20 13.20
C ILE A 62 6.01 -11.09 13.70
N VAL A 63 7.20 -10.50 13.92
CA VAL A 63 8.39 -11.23 14.40
C VAL A 63 8.14 -11.83 15.77
N ARG A 64 7.60 -11.05 16.72
CA ARG A 64 7.26 -11.56 18.06
C ARG A 64 6.28 -12.74 18.00
N LYS A 65 5.26 -12.65 17.14
CA LYS A 65 4.27 -13.71 16.99
C LYS A 65 4.89 -14.98 16.37
N HIS A 66 5.83 -14.83 15.44
CA HIS A 66 6.62 -15.95 14.91
C HIS A 66 7.44 -16.62 16.02
N ILE A 67 8.21 -15.85 16.79
CA ILE A 67 9.02 -16.35 17.91
C ILE A 67 8.17 -17.12 18.92
N GLN A 68 7.00 -16.57 19.30
CA GLN A 68 6.07 -17.19 20.24
C GLN A 68 5.48 -18.53 19.73
N GLU A 69 5.32 -18.69 18.42
CA GLU A 69 4.83 -19.94 17.83
C GLU A 69 5.93 -20.99 17.71
N THR A 70 7.18 -20.55 17.51
CA THR A 70 8.35 -21.45 17.43
C THR A 70 8.90 -21.88 18.78
N ASP A 71 8.83 -21.01 19.80
CA ASP A 71 9.23 -21.31 21.17
C ASP A 71 8.17 -20.81 22.17
N PRO A 72 7.24 -21.69 22.60
CA PRO A 72 6.19 -21.33 23.56
C PRO A 72 6.69 -21.22 25.01
N SER A 73 7.99 -21.38 25.28
CA SER A 73 8.56 -21.26 26.62
C SER A 73 8.36 -19.87 27.22
N PRO A 74 8.40 -19.69 28.56
CA PRO A 74 8.35 -18.37 29.19
C PRO A 74 9.48 -17.43 28.72
N ALA A 75 10.61 -17.98 28.25
CA ALA A 75 11.72 -17.22 27.66
C ALA A 75 11.41 -16.76 26.23
N GLY A 76 10.84 -17.61 25.38
CA GLY A 76 10.33 -17.25 24.04
C GLY A 76 9.14 -16.30 24.09
N GLN A 77 8.33 -16.36 25.16
CA GLN A 77 7.26 -15.39 25.44
C GLN A 77 7.80 -14.02 25.86
N ALA A 78 9.02 -13.95 26.40
CA ALA A 78 9.68 -12.74 26.88
C ALA A 78 10.71 -12.18 25.87
N ALA A 79 10.37 -12.19 24.57
CA ALA A 79 11.12 -11.42 23.58
C ALA A 79 11.08 -9.93 23.98
N LEU A 80 12.17 -9.45 24.56
CA LEU A 80 12.26 -8.08 25.04
C LEU A 80 12.38 -7.17 23.83
N VAL A 81 11.36 -6.35 23.61
CA VAL A 81 11.41 -5.28 22.62
C VAL A 81 12.07 -4.09 23.31
N SER A 82 13.33 -3.81 22.96
CA SER A 82 13.98 -2.54 23.31
C SER A 82 13.95 -1.60 22.12
N THR A 83 13.86 -0.31 22.38
CA THR A 83 13.93 0.72 21.34
C THR A 83 15.14 1.59 21.57
N ARG A 84 15.89 1.89 20.51
CA ARG A 84 17.05 2.79 20.54
C ARG A 84 17.00 3.79 19.41
N VAL A 85 17.67 4.92 19.60
CA VAL A 85 18.04 5.82 18.51
C VAL A 85 19.49 5.50 18.13
N VAL A 86 19.71 5.22 16.86
CA VAL A 86 21.02 4.91 16.30
C VAL A 86 21.45 6.02 15.38
N GLU A 87 22.67 6.52 15.57
CA GLU A 87 23.34 7.37 14.59
C GLU A 87 23.97 6.50 13.52
N ALA A 88 23.60 6.73 12.27
CA ALA A 88 24.14 6.04 11.12
C ALA A 88 24.57 7.10 10.08
N GLY A 89 25.83 7.52 10.18
CA GLY A 89 26.31 8.69 9.43
C GLY A 89 25.69 9.97 9.98
N ALA A 90 25.07 10.77 9.10
CA ALA A 90 24.35 11.99 9.48
C ALA A 90 22.89 11.74 9.88
N LEU A 91 22.40 10.51 9.79
CA LEU A 91 21.01 10.16 10.10
C LEU A 91 20.86 9.65 11.52
N GLN A 92 19.79 10.08 12.18
CA GLN A 92 19.29 9.48 13.41
C GLN A 92 18.08 8.61 13.06
N MET A 93 18.17 7.31 13.37
CA MET A 93 17.13 6.34 13.06
C MET A 93 16.62 5.69 14.34
N ALA A 94 15.29 5.57 14.45
CA ALA A 94 14.70 4.70 15.46
C ALA A 94 14.95 3.23 15.05
N ARG A 95 15.31 2.41 16.04
CA ARG A 95 15.56 0.98 15.92
C ARG A 95 14.77 0.24 16.99
N ALA A 96 14.02 -0.76 16.57
CA ALA A 96 13.45 -1.76 17.47
C ALA A 96 14.38 -2.98 17.49
N GLU A 97 14.71 -3.44 18.68
CA GLU A 97 15.58 -4.58 18.92
C GLU A 97 14.75 -5.68 19.56
N LEU A 98 14.75 -6.86 18.94
CA LEU A 98 14.13 -8.05 19.48
C LEU A 98 15.23 -9.07 19.77
N HIS A 99 15.29 -9.49 21.02
CA HIS A 99 16.20 -10.52 21.48
C HIS A 99 15.41 -11.80 21.76
N TYR A 100 15.89 -12.93 21.24
CA TYR A 100 15.31 -14.23 21.53
C TYR A 100 16.37 -15.32 21.50
N THR A 101 16.04 -16.47 22.07
CA THR A 101 16.88 -17.66 21.99
C THR A 101 16.30 -18.58 20.92
N ASP A 102 17.10 -19.01 19.96
CA ASP A 102 16.64 -19.97 18.95
C ASP A 102 16.44 -21.37 19.54
N ALA A 103 15.83 -22.26 18.76
CA ALA A 103 15.52 -23.63 19.19
C ALA A 103 16.77 -24.45 19.58
N ASP A 104 17.94 -24.05 19.10
CA ASP A 104 19.23 -24.69 19.40
C ASP A 104 19.92 -24.07 20.64
N GLY A 105 19.25 -23.13 21.33
CA GLY A 105 19.78 -22.46 22.52
C GLY A 105 20.68 -21.25 22.24
N GLY A 106 20.81 -20.84 20.98
CA GLY A 106 21.63 -19.71 20.54
C GLY A 106 20.92 -18.37 20.72
N ALA A 107 21.61 -17.39 21.31
CA ALA A 107 21.08 -16.03 21.40
C ALA A 107 21.05 -15.36 20.01
N ARG A 108 19.88 -14.88 19.59
CA ARG A 108 19.63 -14.16 18.35
C ARG A 108 19.12 -12.76 18.63
N GLU A 109 19.44 -11.86 17.72
CA GLU A 109 19.10 -10.44 17.82
C GLU A 109 18.62 -9.94 16.45
N ILE A 110 17.46 -9.27 16.43
CA ILE A 110 16.82 -8.74 15.23
C ILE A 110 16.65 -7.24 15.41
N HIS A 111 17.15 -6.47 14.46
CA HIS A 111 17.07 -5.01 14.43
C HIS A 111 16.14 -4.56 13.31
N ILE A 112 15.05 -3.90 13.66
CA ILE A 112 14.07 -3.40 12.69
C ILE A 112 14.27 -1.91 12.50
N TYR A 113 14.26 -1.49 11.24
CA TYR A 113 14.43 -0.12 10.77
C TYR A 113 13.32 0.24 9.80
N GLU A 114 12.87 1.49 9.85
CA GLU A 114 11.84 2.01 8.96
C GLU A 114 12.38 3.20 8.15
N SER A 115 11.97 3.27 6.87
CA SER A 115 12.04 4.52 6.10
C SER A 115 10.66 5.17 6.08
N TYR A 116 10.53 6.28 6.81
CA TYR A 116 9.30 7.04 6.95
C TYR A 116 9.30 8.26 6.02
N TRP A 117 8.50 8.21 4.96
CA TRP A 117 8.51 9.21 3.87
C TRP A 117 7.22 10.03 3.76
N ALA A 118 6.14 9.67 4.48
CA ALA A 118 4.84 10.33 4.41
C ALA A 118 4.86 11.87 4.54
N PRO A 119 5.72 12.49 5.40
CA PRO A 119 5.78 13.95 5.50
C PRO A 119 6.24 14.64 4.20
N LEU A 120 6.94 13.92 3.31
CA LEU A 120 7.46 14.49 2.07
C LEU A 120 6.37 14.75 1.03
N THR A 121 5.21 14.09 1.13
CA THR A 121 4.07 14.27 0.21
C THR A 121 2.97 15.14 0.80
N ALA A 122 2.88 15.20 2.13
CA ALA A 122 1.86 15.97 2.86
C ALA A 122 1.80 17.43 2.39
N GLY A 123 0.60 17.86 1.99
CA GLY A 123 0.33 19.24 1.54
C GLY A 123 0.91 19.62 0.16
N LYS A 124 1.66 18.73 -0.50
CA LYS A 124 2.27 19.03 -1.81
C LYS A 124 1.36 18.77 -2.99
N VAL A 125 0.35 17.91 -2.84
CA VAL A 125 -0.57 17.56 -3.93
C VAL A 125 -1.94 18.19 -3.66
N SER A 126 -2.48 18.90 -4.65
CA SER A 126 -3.84 19.43 -4.60
C SER A 126 -4.83 18.49 -5.27
N ILE A 127 -6.10 18.58 -4.85
CA ILE A 127 -7.18 17.78 -5.47
C ILE A 127 -7.34 18.04 -6.98
N LYS A 128 -7.09 19.27 -7.43
CA LYS A 128 -7.14 19.63 -8.85
C LYS A 128 -6.08 18.88 -9.66
N GLU A 129 -4.90 18.66 -9.08
CA GLU A 129 -3.81 17.92 -9.72
C GLU A 129 -4.11 16.43 -9.77
N VAL A 130 -4.76 15.90 -8.73
CA VAL A 130 -5.29 14.52 -8.71
C VAL A 130 -6.23 14.30 -9.89
N PHE A 131 -7.26 15.13 -10.02
CA PHE A 131 -8.21 15.00 -11.13
C PHE A 131 -7.55 15.16 -12.50
N ARG A 132 -6.64 16.11 -12.67
CA ARG A 132 -5.94 16.32 -13.95
C ARG A 132 -5.10 15.10 -14.33
N PHE A 133 -4.36 14.52 -13.39
CA PHE A 133 -3.58 13.31 -13.66
C PHE A 133 -4.49 12.13 -14.00
N LEU A 134 -5.55 11.92 -13.23
CA LEU A 134 -6.47 10.81 -13.46
C LEU A 134 -7.09 10.87 -14.87
N LEU A 135 -7.48 12.06 -15.33
CA LEU A 135 -7.96 12.28 -16.70
C LEU A 135 -6.85 12.03 -17.73
N ALA A 136 -5.65 12.58 -17.52
CA ALA A 136 -4.53 12.41 -18.45
C ALA A 136 -4.09 10.94 -18.57
N ALA A 137 -4.04 10.22 -17.45
CA ALA A 137 -3.75 8.79 -17.39
C ALA A 137 -4.88 7.96 -18.03
N GLY A 138 -6.15 8.36 -17.83
CA GLY A 138 -7.33 7.81 -18.48
C GLY A 138 -7.25 7.82 -20.00
N PHE A 139 -7.11 9.01 -20.58
CA PHE A 139 -7.04 9.18 -22.03
C PHE A 139 -5.74 8.64 -22.63
N GLY A 140 -4.59 8.85 -21.97
CA GLY A 140 -3.29 8.40 -22.47
C GLY A 140 -3.07 6.89 -22.39
N GLY A 141 -3.63 6.22 -21.39
CA GLY A 141 -3.53 4.76 -21.22
C GLY A 141 -4.45 3.99 -22.18
N MET A 142 -5.62 4.52 -22.53
CA MET A 142 -6.54 3.87 -23.47
C MET A 142 -5.91 3.60 -24.83
N ASP A 143 -5.22 4.58 -25.43
CA ASP A 143 -4.61 4.39 -26.76
C ASP A 143 -3.44 3.38 -26.76
N ARG A 144 -2.83 3.12 -25.60
CA ARG A 144 -1.55 2.39 -25.48
C ARG A 144 -1.68 1.01 -24.85
N SER A 145 -2.77 0.75 -24.13
CA SER A 145 -3.09 -0.57 -23.58
C SER A 145 -3.37 -1.63 -24.66
N PHE A 146 -3.42 -1.23 -25.93
CA PHE A 146 -3.54 -2.11 -27.09
C PHE A 146 -2.18 -2.53 -27.70
N GLN A 147 -1.05 -2.13 -27.12
CA GLN A 147 0.31 -2.45 -27.61
C GLN A 147 1.03 -3.45 -26.69
N LEU A 148 1.90 -4.30 -27.27
CA LEU A 148 2.75 -5.24 -26.52
C LEU A 148 3.64 -4.50 -25.50
N PHE A 149 3.76 -5.06 -24.28
CA PHE A 149 4.60 -4.48 -23.24
C PHE A 149 6.05 -4.98 -23.35
N ASN A 150 6.89 -4.25 -24.10
CA ASN A 150 8.31 -4.63 -24.27
C ASN A 150 9.29 -4.08 -23.22
N ARG A 151 9.84 -4.86 -22.29
CA ARG A 151 10.80 -4.35 -21.28
C ARG A 151 12.22 -4.81 -21.56
N TYR A 152 13.21 -3.92 -21.55
CA TYR A 152 14.62 -4.33 -21.64
C TYR A 152 15.06 -4.91 -20.29
N MET A 153 15.34 -6.21 -20.24
CA MET A 153 15.76 -6.95 -19.05
C MET A 153 16.68 -8.10 -19.44
N PHE A 154 17.63 -8.43 -18.57
CA PHE A 154 18.56 -9.55 -18.77
C PHE A 154 19.28 -9.48 -20.12
N ASN A 155 19.73 -8.27 -20.48
CA ASN A 155 20.41 -7.93 -21.73
C ASN A 155 19.62 -8.22 -23.02
N ALA A 156 18.29 -8.31 -22.93
CA ALA A 156 17.43 -8.51 -24.08
C ALA A 156 16.12 -7.72 -23.95
N LEU A 157 15.50 -7.42 -25.10
CA LEU A 157 14.15 -6.89 -25.11
C LEU A 157 13.16 -8.06 -24.89
N GLN A 158 12.46 -8.05 -23.75
CA GLN A 158 11.42 -9.01 -23.42
C GLN A 158 10.08 -8.49 -23.92
N TYR A 159 9.28 -9.34 -24.56
CA TYR A 159 7.92 -9.01 -25.02
C TYR A 159 6.93 -9.65 -24.05
N LEU A 160 6.28 -8.85 -23.23
CA LEU A 160 5.39 -9.31 -22.19
C LEU A 160 3.93 -9.01 -22.56
N ASP A 161 3.03 -9.85 -22.08
CA ASP A 161 1.61 -9.68 -22.32
C ASP A 161 1.11 -8.35 -21.76
N ALA A 162 0.50 -7.57 -22.65
CA ALA A 162 -0.15 -6.33 -22.28
C ALA A 162 -1.39 -6.62 -21.40
N PRO A 163 -1.75 -5.71 -20.49
CA PRO A 163 -2.99 -5.82 -19.74
C PRO A 163 -4.19 -5.85 -20.71
N GLY A 164 -4.86 -7.01 -20.81
CA GLY A 164 -6.00 -7.17 -21.71
C GLY A 164 -7.17 -6.19 -21.43
N TYR A 165 -8.10 -6.09 -22.39
CA TYR A 165 -9.24 -5.15 -22.41
C TYR A 165 -9.97 -4.97 -21.07
N ARG A 166 -10.06 -6.04 -20.27
CA ARG A 166 -10.71 -6.03 -18.96
C ARG A 166 -10.05 -5.04 -17.98
N ARG A 167 -8.71 -4.94 -17.96
CA ARG A 167 -7.99 -4.06 -17.02
C ARG A 167 -8.17 -2.59 -17.40
N VAL A 168 -8.18 -2.28 -18.69
CA VAL A 168 -8.50 -0.94 -19.22
C VAL A 168 -9.91 -0.52 -18.84
N PHE A 169 -10.88 -1.40 -19.09
CA PHE A 169 -12.27 -1.15 -18.71
C PHE A 169 -12.41 -0.88 -17.20
N LEU A 170 -11.77 -1.69 -16.35
CA LEU A 170 -11.80 -1.49 -14.90
C LEU A 170 -11.17 -0.16 -14.48
N PHE A 171 -10.10 0.27 -15.15
CA PHE A 171 -9.48 1.57 -14.90
C PHE A 171 -10.41 2.73 -15.30
N VAL A 172 -11.02 2.68 -16.48
CA VAL A 172 -12.00 3.69 -16.93
C VAL A 172 -13.22 3.72 -16.02
N LEU A 173 -13.71 2.56 -15.58
CA LEU A 173 -14.79 2.44 -14.61
C LEU A 173 -14.43 3.11 -13.29
N LEU A 174 -13.22 2.85 -12.76
CA LEU A 174 -12.72 3.50 -11.56
C LEU A 174 -12.68 5.03 -11.74
N LEU A 175 -12.12 5.52 -12.85
CA LEU A 175 -12.09 6.95 -13.16
C LEU A 175 -13.49 7.57 -13.19
N THR A 176 -14.45 6.87 -13.79
CA THR A 176 -15.85 7.31 -13.87
C THR A 176 -16.49 7.40 -12.48
N VAL A 177 -16.24 6.41 -11.61
CA VAL A 177 -16.69 6.42 -10.21
C VAL A 177 -16.07 7.59 -9.45
N LEU A 178 -14.76 7.82 -9.59
CA LEU A 178 -14.07 8.92 -8.92
C LEU A 178 -14.58 10.29 -9.39
N ALA A 179 -14.80 10.45 -10.70
CA ALA A 179 -15.38 11.66 -11.26
C ALA A 179 -16.82 11.90 -10.77
N SER A 180 -17.63 10.83 -10.69
CA SER A 180 -19.00 10.87 -10.17
C SER A 180 -19.03 11.30 -8.71
N LEU A 181 -18.17 10.72 -7.87
CA LEU A 181 -18.02 11.14 -6.46
C LEU A 181 -17.64 12.62 -6.35
N GLY A 182 -16.61 13.06 -7.08
CA GLY A 182 -16.17 14.46 -7.07
C GLY A 182 -17.26 15.43 -7.54
N PHE A 183 -18.05 15.04 -8.53
CA PHE A 183 -19.18 15.81 -9.04
C PHE A 183 -20.31 15.92 -8.00
N MET A 184 -20.74 14.79 -7.40
CA MET A 184 -21.74 14.79 -6.34
C MET A 184 -21.30 15.67 -5.16
N SER A 185 -20.05 15.53 -4.73
CA SER A 185 -19.44 16.36 -3.68
C SER A 185 -19.51 17.86 -4.00
N ALA A 186 -19.23 18.26 -5.25
CA ALA A 186 -19.32 19.65 -5.67
C ALA A 186 -20.77 20.17 -5.59
N ILE A 187 -21.74 19.38 -6.06
CA ILE A 187 -23.16 19.75 -5.98
C ILE A 187 -23.59 19.96 -4.54
N VAL A 188 -23.30 19.00 -3.65
CA VAL A 188 -23.70 19.09 -2.24
C VAL A 188 -23.14 20.34 -1.58
N VAL A 189 -21.85 20.64 -1.79
CA VAL A 189 -21.24 21.85 -1.23
C VAL A 189 -21.85 23.11 -1.83
N SER A 190 -22.03 23.17 -3.15
CA SER A 190 -22.58 24.36 -3.82
C SER A 190 -24.02 24.63 -3.43
N VAL A 191 -24.90 23.62 -3.43
CA VAL A 191 -26.31 23.75 -3.06
C VAL A 191 -26.46 24.06 -1.56
N GLY A 192 -25.68 23.38 -0.71
CA GLY A 192 -25.68 23.63 0.74
C GLY A 192 -25.19 25.03 1.10
N ALA A 193 -24.12 25.50 0.45
CA ALA A 193 -23.61 26.86 0.63
C ALA A 193 -24.61 27.90 0.11
N ALA A 194 -25.22 27.68 -1.06
CA ALA A 194 -26.21 28.59 -1.60
C ALA A 194 -27.44 28.73 -0.68
N ARG A 195 -27.97 27.62 -0.15
CA ARG A 195 -29.11 27.65 0.78
C ARG A 195 -28.81 28.41 2.07
N THR A 196 -27.58 28.30 2.59
CA THR A 196 -27.18 28.96 3.84
C THR A 196 -26.77 30.43 3.66
N LEU A 197 -26.01 30.76 2.61
CA LEU A 197 -25.48 32.10 2.36
C LEU A 197 -26.50 33.06 1.75
N THR A 198 -27.36 32.57 0.85
CA THR A 198 -28.28 33.47 0.13
C THR A 198 -29.48 33.88 0.97
N ARG A 199 -29.79 33.19 2.08
CA ARG A 199 -30.92 33.48 2.99
C ARG A 199 -32.24 33.82 2.24
N GLY A 200 -32.46 33.26 1.05
CA GLY A 200 -33.63 33.53 0.22
C GLY A 200 -33.59 34.79 -0.66
N MET A 201 -32.43 35.45 -0.84
CA MET A 201 -32.27 36.55 -1.81
C MET A 201 -32.27 36.07 -3.26
N SER A 202 -31.84 34.82 -3.50
CA SER A 202 -32.06 34.11 -4.75
C SER A 202 -33.07 32.98 -4.51
N ASN A 203 -34.05 32.82 -5.39
CA ASN A 203 -34.98 31.67 -5.39
C ASN A 203 -34.29 30.32 -5.70
N TRP A 204 -32.95 30.30 -5.71
CA TRP A 204 -32.12 29.15 -5.96
C TRP A 204 -31.23 28.87 -4.74
N PRO A 205 -31.13 27.61 -4.28
CA PRO A 205 -31.81 26.42 -4.78
C PRO A 205 -33.30 26.39 -4.36
N SER A 206 -34.19 25.88 -5.24
CA SER A 206 -35.60 25.70 -4.92
C SER A 206 -35.82 24.60 -3.87
N ALA A 207 -36.93 24.67 -3.13
CA ALA A 207 -37.27 23.62 -2.15
C ALA A 207 -37.41 22.25 -2.83
N SER A 208 -38.02 22.21 -4.02
CA SER A 208 -38.17 20.99 -4.83
C SER A 208 -36.82 20.38 -5.21
N LEU A 209 -35.84 21.21 -5.61
CA LEU A 209 -34.48 20.73 -5.90
C LEU A 209 -33.83 20.12 -4.66
N VAL A 210 -33.98 20.74 -3.50
CA VAL A 210 -33.37 20.21 -2.27
C VAL A 210 -34.04 18.90 -1.84
N THR A 211 -35.34 18.77 -1.99
CA THR A 211 -36.05 17.50 -1.75
C THR A 211 -35.56 16.40 -2.68
N ASP A 212 -35.50 16.66 -4.00
CA ASP A 212 -35.03 15.67 -4.98
C ASP A 212 -33.59 15.22 -4.70
N LEU A 213 -32.69 16.16 -4.42
CA LEU A 213 -31.30 15.85 -4.04
C LEU A 213 -31.21 15.09 -2.71
N SER A 214 -32.10 15.37 -1.76
CA SER A 214 -32.13 14.64 -0.48
C SER A 214 -32.56 13.19 -0.68
N CYS A 215 -33.50 12.94 -1.58
CA CYS A 215 -33.89 11.58 -1.99
C CYS A 215 -32.74 10.86 -2.70
N ASP A 216 -32.09 11.52 -3.66
CA ASP A 216 -30.91 10.98 -4.38
C ASP A 216 -29.82 10.53 -3.40
N LEU A 217 -29.48 11.39 -2.45
CA LEU A 217 -28.48 11.12 -1.40
C LEU A 217 -28.94 10.04 -0.41
N GLY A 218 -30.23 9.99 -0.08
CA GLY A 218 -30.80 8.98 0.81
C GLY A 218 -30.70 7.57 0.22
N VAL A 219 -31.02 7.41 -1.07
CA VAL A 219 -30.92 6.12 -1.78
C VAL A 219 -29.46 5.69 -1.90
N TYR A 220 -28.57 6.61 -2.31
CA TYR A 220 -27.13 6.34 -2.35
C TYR A 220 -26.59 5.93 -0.96
N GLY A 221 -26.98 6.67 0.09
CA GLY A 221 -26.61 6.40 1.47
C GLY A 221 -27.07 5.02 1.96
N ALA A 222 -28.27 4.57 1.57
CA ALA A 222 -28.76 3.24 1.92
C ALA A 222 -27.92 2.12 1.29
N VAL A 223 -27.55 2.26 0.01
CA VAL A 223 -26.67 1.30 -0.68
C VAL A 223 -25.28 1.29 -0.04
N ALA A 224 -24.71 2.46 0.24
CA ALA A 224 -23.42 2.59 0.90
C ALA A 224 -23.43 1.99 2.32
N LEU A 225 -24.51 2.19 3.08
CA LEU A 225 -24.70 1.61 4.41
C LEU A 225 -24.81 0.08 4.35
N ALA A 226 -25.57 -0.47 3.40
CA ALA A 226 -25.68 -1.92 3.22
C ALA A 226 -24.30 -2.55 2.92
N LEU A 227 -23.49 -1.90 2.07
CA LEU A 227 -22.12 -2.31 1.81
C LEU A 227 -21.24 -2.21 3.06
N ALA A 228 -21.33 -1.11 3.82
CA ALA A 228 -20.58 -0.91 5.06
C ALA A 228 -20.92 -1.97 6.13
N LEU A 229 -22.20 -2.32 6.28
CA LEU A 229 -22.66 -3.38 7.17
C LEU A 229 -22.15 -4.76 6.72
N ALA A 230 -22.14 -5.03 5.42
CA ALA A 230 -21.57 -6.27 4.89
C ALA A 230 -20.06 -6.37 5.16
N TYR A 231 -19.32 -5.26 5.03
CA TYR A 231 -17.90 -5.18 5.42
C TYR A 231 -17.69 -5.38 6.92
N ALA A 232 -18.51 -4.74 7.76
CA ALA A 232 -18.45 -4.90 9.22
C ALA A 232 -18.71 -6.35 9.64
N LEU A 233 -19.69 -7.01 9.01
CA LEU A 233 -19.98 -8.42 9.21
C LEU A 233 -18.80 -9.30 8.77
N ALA A 234 -18.20 -9.04 7.61
CA ALA A 234 -17.05 -9.79 7.14
C ALA A 234 -15.85 -9.64 8.07
N TRP A 235 -15.56 -8.42 8.53
CA TRP A 235 -14.51 -8.15 9.51
C TRP A 235 -14.77 -8.88 10.84
N TYR A 236 -16.00 -8.86 11.35
CA TYR A 236 -16.38 -9.55 12.58
C TYR A 236 -16.23 -11.07 12.45
N LEU A 237 -16.74 -11.67 11.38
CA LEU A 237 -16.65 -13.11 11.13
C LEU A 237 -15.20 -13.56 10.89
N GLN A 238 -14.39 -12.75 10.21
CA GLN A 238 -12.98 -13.05 10.02
C GLN A 238 -12.19 -12.99 11.33
N ARG A 239 -12.52 -12.04 12.22
CA ARG A 239 -11.92 -11.97 13.55
C ARG A 239 -12.24 -13.21 14.40
N ALA A 240 -13.41 -13.80 14.23
CA ALA A 240 -13.81 -15.03 14.92
C ALA A 240 -13.09 -16.28 14.37
N ASN A 241 -12.83 -16.35 13.06
CA ASN A 241 -12.26 -17.53 12.39
C ASN A 241 -10.74 -17.41 12.11
N LYS A 242 -9.98 -16.75 12.99
CA LYS A 242 -8.53 -16.48 12.81
C LYS A 242 -7.64 -17.71 12.55
N GLN A 243 -8.14 -18.93 12.74
CA GLN A 243 -7.38 -20.18 12.58
C GLN A 243 -7.78 -21.01 11.34
N GLU A 244 -8.84 -20.68 10.61
CA GLU A 244 -9.37 -21.51 9.53
C GLU A 244 -9.70 -20.71 8.25
N ALA A 245 -8.80 -19.86 7.75
CA ALA A 245 -8.98 -19.31 6.40
C ALA A 245 -8.60 -20.37 5.35
N THR A 246 -9.45 -21.41 5.29
CA THR A 246 -9.68 -22.16 4.07
C THR A 246 -10.04 -21.19 2.96
N ASP A 247 -9.61 -21.49 1.73
CA ASP A 247 -9.82 -20.71 0.51
C ASP A 247 -11.33 -20.53 0.21
N ARG A 248 -11.98 -19.69 1.01
CA ARG A 248 -13.39 -19.30 0.87
C ARG A 248 -13.51 -18.10 -0.06
N SER A 249 -12.65 -18.03 -1.08
CA SER A 249 -12.78 -17.10 -2.21
C SER A 249 -14.17 -17.16 -2.86
N GLY A 250 -14.93 -18.26 -2.62
CA GLY A 250 -16.34 -18.45 -3.01
C GLY A 250 -17.42 -18.26 -1.94
N SER A 251 -17.14 -17.72 -0.74
CA SER A 251 -18.17 -17.57 0.30
C SER A 251 -19.35 -16.71 -0.17
N VAL A 252 -20.56 -17.05 0.28
CA VAL A 252 -21.78 -16.26 0.00
C VAL A 252 -21.58 -14.80 0.38
N LEU A 253 -20.86 -14.53 1.47
CA LEU A 253 -20.55 -13.18 1.94
C LEU A 253 -19.63 -12.43 0.96
N ASN A 254 -18.59 -13.06 0.42
CA ASN A 254 -17.72 -12.42 -0.58
C ASN A 254 -18.47 -12.13 -1.89
N LYS A 255 -19.38 -13.03 -2.30
CA LYS A 255 -20.26 -12.78 -3.45
C LYS A 255 -21.24 -11.63 -3.19
N LEU A 256 -21.80 -11.57 -1.97
CA LEU A 256 -22.66 -10.47 -1.53
C LEU A 256 -21.90 -9.14 -1.53
N ILE A 257 -20.69 -9.10 -0.97
CA ILE A 257 -19.84 -7.89 -0.96
C ILE A 257 -19.51 -7.45 -2.37
N LEU A 258 -19.14 -8.38 -3.27
CA LEU A 258 -18.94 -8.04 -4.68
C LEU A 258 -20.20 -7.50 -5.36
N GLY A 259 -21.35 -8.12 -5.09
CA GLY A 259 -22.64 -7.66 -5.63
C GLY A 259 -23.01 -6.27 -5.12
N LEU A 260 -22.86 -6.01 -3.82
CA LEU A 260 -23.07 -4.71 -3.21
C LEU A 260 -22.04 -3.68 -3.67
N LEU A 261 -20.79 -4.08 -3.94
CA LEU A 261 -19.77 -3.20 -4.50
C LEU A 261 -20.13 -2.80 -5.94
N ALA A 262 -20.56 -3.74 -6.77
CA ALA A 262 -21.04 -3.47 -8.12
C ALA A 262 -22.30 -2.57 -8.09
N LEU A 263 -23.23 -2.85 -7.18
CA LEU A 263 -24.41 -2.01 -6.97
C LEU A 263 -24.03 -0.61 -6.50
N CYS A 264 -23.03 -0.47 -5.62
CA CYS A 264 -22.53 0.81 -5.15
C CYS A 264 -21.87 1.60 -6.30
N VAL A 265 -21.10 0.94 -7.18
CA VAL A 265 -20.55 1.56 -8.39
C VAL A 265 -21.65 2.11 -9.29
N VAL A 266 -22.69 1.31 -9.56
CA VAL A 266 -23.84 1.73 -10.37
C VAL A 266 -24.61 2.86 -9.68
N ALA A 267 -24.84 2.76 -8.38
CA ALA A 267 -25.52 3.79 -7.59
C ALA A 267 -24.74 5.11 -7.60
N THR A 268 -23.41 5.09 -7.43
CA THR A 268 -22.58 6.30 -7.50
C THR A 268 -22.72 7.01 -8.84
N ILE A 269 -22.61 6.28 -9.95
CA ILE A 269 -22.71 6.86 -11.30
C ILE A 269 -24.13 7.32 -11.59
N GLY A 270 -25.13 6.51 -11.23
CA GLY A 270 -26.55 6.81 -11.41
C GLY A 270 -27.00 8.03 -10.61
N THR A 271 -26.63 8.12 -9.33
CA THR A 271 -26.92 9.26 -8.47
C THR A 271 -26.25 10.53 -8.99
N ALA A 272 -24.99 10.47 -9.45
CA ALA A 272 -24.34 11.63 -10.07
C ALA A 272 -25.10 12.12 -11.32
N ALA A 273 -25.56 11.21 -12.18
CA ALA A 273 -26.35 11.54 -13.35
C ALA A 273 -27.74 12.11 -12.99
N LEU A 274 -28.41 11.55 -11.98
CA LEU A 274 -29.70 12.05 -11.48
C LEU A 274 -29.56 13.46 -10.87
N MET A 275 -28.52 13.69 -10.07
CA MET A 275 -28.25 15.01 -9.50
C MET A 275 -27.95 16.04 -10.60
N ALA A 276 -27.22 15.66 -11.67
CA ALA A 276 -27.02 16.51 -12.84
C ALA A 276 -28.34 16.84 -13.54
N TYR A 277 -29.19 15.84 -13.74
CA TYR A 277 -30.51 16.01 -14.34
C TYR A 277 -31.39 16.95 -13.51
N HIS A 278 -31.47 16.77 -12.19
CA HIS A 278 -32.20 17.66 -11.29
C HIS A 278 -31.66 19.09 -11.35
N LEU A 279 -30.34 19.29 -11.40
CA LEU A 279 -29.76 20.62 -11.56
C LEU A 279 -30.11 21.30 -12.89
N LEU A 280 -30.24 20.55 -13.99
CA LEU A 280 -30.61 21.10 -15.29
C LEU A 280 -32.10 21.45 -15.35
N VAL A 281 -32.96 20.61 -14.78
CA VAL A 281 -34.41 20.79 -14.85
C VAL A 281 -34.91 21.88 -13.90
N HIS A 282 -34.38 21.95 -12.68
CA HIS A 282 -34.79 22.97 -11.69
C HIS A 282 -34.20 24.37 -11.97
N GLN A 283 -33.49 24.58 -13.09
CA GLN A 283 -33.08 25.93 -13.54
C GLN A 283 -34.24 26.77 -14.08
N ALA A 284 -35.33 26.14 -14.53
CA ALA A 284 -36.39 26.81 -15.30
C ALA A 284 -37.78 26.86 -14.64
N SER A 285 -38.04 26.11 -13.54
CA SER A 285 -39.35 26.12 -12.88
C SER A 285 -39.35 25.39 -11.52
N ASN A 286 -40.35 25.68 -10.66
CA ASN A 286 -40.63 24.99 -9.38
C ASN A 286 -41.40 23.66 -9.57
N THR A 287 -41.42 23.10 -10.79
CA THR A 287 -42.16 21.85 -11.04
C THR A 287 -41.40 20.68 -10.46
N PHE A 288 -42.08 19.95 -9.59
CA PHE A 288 -41.65 18.68 -9.03
C PHE A 288 -41.62 17.63 -10.16
N ILE A 289 -40.44 17.16 -10.54
CA ILE A 289 -40.26 16.27 -11.71
C ILE A 289 -39.57 14.95 -11.35
N GLY A 290 -38.92 14.85 -10.17
CA GLY A 290 -38.16 13.68 -9.76
C GLY A 290 -38.95 12.68 -8.92
N TRP A 291 -38.69 12.70 -7.62
CA TRP A 291 -39.13 11.65 -6.69
C TRP A 291 -40.57 11.83 -6.26
N HIS A 292 -41.47 10.90 -6.55
CA HIS A 292 -42.88 10.97 -6.12
C HIS A 292 -43.22 9.94 -5.04
N GLY A 293 -44.12 10.29 -4.12
CA GLY A 293 -44.67 9.39 -3.10
C GLY A 293 -44.25 9.74 -1.67
N ARG A 294 -44.69 8.94 -0.70
CA ARG A 294 -44.72 9.27 0.74
C ARG A 294 -43.42 9.83 1.32
N VAL A 295 -42.27 9.31 0.89
CA VAL A 295 -40.96 9.78 1.39
C VAL A 295 -40.63 11.17 0.85
N ALA A 296 -40.87 11.40 -0.44
CA ALA A 296 -40.64 12.70 -1.06
C ALA A 296 -41.65 13.74 -0.56
N ASP A 297 -42.92 13.35 -0.42
CA ASP A 297 -43.97 14.18 0.17
C ASP A 297 -43.58 14.61 1.60
N PHE A 298 -43.11 13.66 2.42
CA PHE A 298 -42.63 13.94 3.78
C PHE A 298 -41.41 14.87 3.79
N LEU A 299 -40.41 14.63 2.93
CA LEU A 299 -39.21 15.46 2.85
C LEU A 299 -39.49 16.87 2.28
N SER A 300 -40.58 17.05 1.52
CA SER A 300 -41.00 18.34 0.97
C SER A 300 -41.79 19.21 1.95
N ASP A 301 -42.28 18.64 3.05
CA ASP A 301 -43.07 19.37 4.04
C ASP A 301 -42.18 20.24 4.94
N GLU A 302 -41.82 21.44 4.49
CA GLU A 302 -40.97 22.38 5.25
C GLU A 302 -41.61 22.86 6.56
N LYS A 303 -42.92 22.65 6.78
CA LYS A 303 -43.59 23.04 8.03
C LYS A 303 -43.40 22.01 9.13
N SER A 304 -43.12 20.76 8.77
CA SER A 304 -42.84 19.71 9.74
C SER A 304 -41.43 19.86 10.33
N LEU A 305 -41.34 19.84 11.66
CA LEU A 305 -40.06 19.87 12.36
C LEU A 305 -39.24 18.60 12.06
N SER A 306 -39.90 17.44 11.96
CA SER A 306 -39.23 16.16 11.78
C SER A 306 -38.65 15.99 10.37
N SER A 307 -39.34 16.48 9.34
CA SER A 307 -38.81 16.52 7.97
C SER A 307 -37.60 17.44 7.89
N SER A 308 -37.69 18.64 8.45
CA SER A 308 -36.61 19.63 8.47
C SER A 308 -35.36 19.09 9.18
N LEU A 309 -35.53 18.46 10.35
CA LEU A 309 -34.44 17.83 11.08
C LEU A 309 -33.81 16.66 10.31
N LEU A 310 -34.62 15.84 9.63
CA LEU A 310 -34.12 14.73 8.82
C LEU A 310 -33.32 15.21 7.61
N VAL A 311 -33.81 16.23 6.88
CA VAL A 311 -33.07 16.85 5.78
C VAL A 311 -31.75 17.42 6.30
N ILE A 312 -31.77 18.18 7.39
CA ILE A 312 -30.55 18.70 8.01
C ILE A 312 -29.58 17.56 8.38
N ALA A 313 -30.06 16.47 8.97
CA ALA A 313 -29.25 15.33 9.34
C ALA A 313 -28.60 14.63 8.13
N ILE A 314 -29.36 14.43 7.04
CA ILE A 314 -28.84 13.85 5.78
C ILE A 314 -27.72 14.75 5.23
N TRP A 315 -27.97 16.05 5.10
CA TRP A 315 -27.00 16.99 4.54
C TRP A 315 -25.77 17.14 5.44
N ALA A 316 -25.94 17.21 6.77
CA ALA A 316 -24.84 17.26 7.71
C ALA A 316 -23.98 15.99 7.64
N LEU A 317 -24.60 14.81 7.58
CA LEU A 317 -23.89 13.54 7.43
C LEU A 317 -23.11 13.49 6.11
N VAL A 318 -23.73 13.86 4.99
CA VAL A 318 -23.06 13.87 3.68
C VAL A 318 -21.91 14.87 3.64
N LEU A 319 -22.07 16.07 4.22
CA LEU A 319 -20.99 17.05 4.31
C LEU A 319 -19.81 16.55 5.17
N LEU A 320 -20.09 15.90 6.30
CA LEU A 320 -19.07 15.27 7.14
C LEU A 320 -18.33 14.16 6.41
N LEU A 321 -19.06 13.30 5.67
CA LEU A 321 -18.46 12.24 4.87
C LEU A 321 -17.69 12.79 3.67
N ASN A 322 -18.14 13.89 3.09
CA ASN A 322 -17.49 14.55 1.97
C ASN A 322 -16.10 15.10 2.36
N ASP A 323 -15.99 15.71 3.54
CA ASP A 323 -14.71 16.22 4.03
C ASP A 323 -13.69 15.08 4.24
N LYS A 324 -14.12 13.97 4.87
CA LYS A 324 -13.31 12.75 5.00
C LYS A 324 -12.91 12.15 3.66
N THR A 325 -13.84 12.10 2.71
CA THR A 325 -13.60 11.58 1.36
C THR A 325 -12.59 12.45 0.61
N ARG A 326 -12.70 13.78 0.72
CA ARG A 326 -11.75 14.73 0.15
C ARG A 326 -10.36 14.58 0.75
N ALA A 327 -10.26 14.47 2.08
CA ALA A 327 -9.00 14.23 2.76
C ALA A 327 -8.36 12.92 2.28
N PHE A 328 -9.15 11.83 2.21
CA PHE A 328 -8.71 10.56 1.65
C PHE A 328 -8.15 10.70 0.23
N PHE A 329 -8.86 11.39 -0.67
CA PHE A 329 -8.40 11.63 -2.04
C PHE A 329 -7.07 12.37 -2.09
N VAL A 330 -6.91 13.42 -1.29
CA VAL A 330 -5.69 14.23 -1.27
C VAL A 330 -4.52 13.45 -0.70
N THR A 331 -4.70 12.69 0.38
CA THR A 331 -3.61 11.93 1.00
C THR A 331 -3.26 10.71 0.15
N TYR A 332 -4.23 9.81 -0.08
CA TYR A 332 -3.96 8.55 -0.78
C TYR A 332 -3.64 8.78 -2.25
N LEU A 333 -4.54 9.38 -3.04
CA LEU A 333 -4.19 9.60 -4.45
C LEU A 333 -3.05 10.60 -4.60
N GLY A 334 -2.92 11.59 -3.71
CA GLY A 334 -1.77 12.48 -3.70
C GLY A 334 -0.43 11.77 -3.61
N ASP A 335 -0.30 10.77 -2.73
CA ASP A 335 0.93 9.97 -2.62
C ASP A 335 1.23 9.18 -3.89
N VAL A 336 0.21 8.54 -4.51
CA VAL A 336 0.36 7.87 -5.83
C VAL A 336 0.96 8.85 -6.82
N LEU A 337 0.38 10.04 -6.90
CA LEU A 337 0.72 11.04 -7.90
C LEU A 337 2.10 11.60 -7.67
N ALA A 338 2.42 11.92 -6.42
CA ALA A 338 3.71 12.47 -6.04
C ALA A 338 4.83 11.53 -6.44
N TYR A 339 4.61 10.22 -6.35
CA TYR A 339 5.62 9.22 -6.68
C TYR A 339 5.59 8.75 -8.14
N ILE A 340 4.40 8.55 -8.72
CA ILE A 340 4.21 7.92 -10.04
C ILE A 340 4.17 8.94 -11.18
N SER A 341 3.99 10.23 -10.91
CA SER A 341 4.00 11.25 -11.97
C SER A 341 5.39 11.36 -12.62
N PRO A 342 5.54 11.12 -13.94
CA PRO A 342 6.83 11.14 -14.62
C PRO A 342 7.22 12.53 -15.16
N HIS A 343 6.39 13.56 -14.98
CA HIS A 343 6.67 14.88 -15.52
C HIS A 343 7.81 15.57 -14.75
N LYS A 344 9.00 15.53 -15.34
CA LYS A 344 10.25 16.16 -14.86
C LYS A 344 10.16 17.68 -14.65
N ALA A 345 9.16 18.35 -15.22
CA ALA A 345 8.94 19.78 -15.08
C ALA A 345 7.96 20.14 -13.93
N SER A 346 7.60 19.18 -13.08
CA SER A 346 6.63 19.37 -12.00
C SER A 346 7.26 19.18 -10.62
N LYS A 347 6.70 19.85 -9.60
CA LYS A 347 6.99 19.68 -8.17
C LYS A 347 6.97 18.22 -7.67
N PHE A 348 6.33 17.32 -8.42
CA PHE A 348 6.28 15.89 -8.10
C PHE A 348 7.62 15.19 -8.39
N TYR A 349 8.41 15.69 -9.33
CA TYR A 349 9.76 15.17 -9.58
C TYR A 349 10.64 15.33 -8.33
N ASP A 350 10.68 16.54 -7.76
CA ASP A 350 11.47 16.82 -6.54
C ASP A 350 10.96 16.01 -5.35
N THR A 351 9.64 15.84 -5.25
CA THR A 351 9.03 15.04 -4.18
C THR A 351 9.39 13.55 -4.32
N ARG A 352 9.28 12.99 -5.52
CA ARG A 352 9.72 11.61 -5.80
C ARG A 352 11.20 11.42 -5.51
N GLN A 353 12.06 12.34 -5.97
CA GLN A 353 13.50 12.30 -5.71
C GLN A 353 13.77 12.35 -4.20
N ALA A 354 13.08 13.21 -3.45
CA ALA A 354 13.21 13.27 -2.00
C ALA A 354 12.80 11.95 -1.31
N ILE A 355 11.72 11.30 -1.77
CA ILE A 355 11.28 10.00 -1.23
C ILE A 355 12.31 8.91 -1.55
N GLN A 356 12.76 8.83 -2.81
CA GLN A 356 13.78 7.87 -3.24
C GLN A 356 15.09 8.07 -2.48
N GLN A 357 15.51 9.32 -2.29
CA GLN A 357 16.72 9.68 -1.55
C GLN A 357 16.58 9.35 -0.07
N SER A 358 15.44 9.67 0.56
CA SER A 358 15.17 9.33 1.96
C SER A 358 15.25 7.82 2.22
N ALA A 359 14.66 7.01 1.34
CA ALA A 359 14.74 5.56 1.44
C ALA A 359 16.15 5.03 1.15
N LYS A 360 16.84 5.59 0.16
CA LYS A 360 18.23 5.25 -0.16
C LYS A 360 19.15 5.56 1.02
N ASP A 361 19.04 6.74 1.63
CA ASP A 361 19.89 7.17 2.74
C ASP A 361 19.65 6.31 3.98
N ALA A 362 18.37 6.05 4.31
CA ALA A 362 18.01 5.16 5.43
C ALA A 362 18.53 3.73 5.21
N ALA A 363 18.40 3.19 4.01
CA ALA A 363 18.94 1.88 3.69
C ALA A 363 20.48 1.90 3.72
N SER A 364 21.13 2.86 3.07
CA SER A 364 22.59 3.03 3.06
C SER A 364 23.16 3.10 4.47
N ALA A 365 22.50 3.85 5.36
CA ALA A 365 22.80 3.90 6.78
C ALA A 365 22.78 2.50 7.42
N VAL A 366 21.72 1.72 7.21
CA VAL A 366 21.62 0.35 7.76
C VAL A 366 22.73 -0.57 7.21
N TYR A 367 23.03 -0.52 5.91
CA TYR A 367 24.12 -1.30 5.33
C TYR A 367 25.49 -0.82 5.85
N GLY A 368 25.68 0.48 6.04
CA GLY A 368 26.94 1.09 6.49
C GLY A 368 27.20 1.00 7.99
N LEU A 369 26.24 0.55 8.80
CA LEU A 369 26.43 0.41 10.23
C LEU A 369 27.54 -0.60 10.54
N ASN A 370 28.49 -0.14 11.36
CA ASN A 370 29.61 -0.94 11.84
C ASN A 370 29.48 -1.17 13.35
N GLN A 371 29.81 -2.39 13.76
CA GLN A 371 29.88 -2.80 15.15
C GLN A 371 31.19 -3.57 15.35
N ASN A 372 31.93 -3.24 16.41
CA ASN A 372 33.17 -3.91 16.80
C ASN A 372 34.24 -4.02 15.67
N GLY A 373 34.41 -2.96 14.89
CA GLY A 373 35.43 -2.90 13.82
C GLY A 373 35.07 -3.65 12.54
N GLY A 374 33.84 -4.16 12.42
CA GLY A 374 33.31 -4.76 11.21
C GLY A 374 31.86 -4.34 10.95
N ARG A 375 31.27 -4.83 9.85
CA ARG A 375 29.86 -4.59 9.54
C ARG A 375 28.97 -5.17 10.62
N ALA A 376 27.97 -4.40 11.05
CA ALA A 376 27.01 -4.80 12.09
C ALA A 376 26.14 -5.99 11.66
N TYR A 377 25.79 -6.07 10.37
CA TYR A 377 24.88 -7.07 9.82
C TYR A 377 25.51 -7.86 8.69
N ASP A 378 25.50 -9.18 8.77
CA ASP A 378 25.83 -10.04 7.62
C ASP A 378 24.58 -10.45 6.82
N GLN A 379 23.40 -10.21 7.39
CA GLN A 379 22.11 -10.50 6.80
C GLN A 379 21.16 -9.31 6.95
N ILE A 380 20.60 -8.87 5.82
CA ILE A 380 19.61 -7.80 5.75
C ILE A 380 18.39 -8.30 4.97
N ILE A 381 17.22 -8.21 5.57
CA ILE A 381 15.91 -8.50 4.98
C ILE A 381 15.26 -7.16 4.63
N VAL A 382 14.83 -7.01 3.39
CA VAL A 382 14.16 -5.80 2.90
C VAL A 382 12.69 -6.10 2.67
N MET A 383 11.80 -5.24 3.17
CA MET A 383 10.35 -5.41 3.10
C MET A 383 9.66 -4.17 2.56
N GLY A 384 8.63 -4.35 1.76
CA GLY A 384 7.79 -3.25 1.30
C GLY A 384 6.34 -3.63 1.10
N HIS A 385 5.45 -2.82 1.68
CA HIS A 385 4.00 -2.92 1.50
C HIS A 385 3.54 -1.88 0.49
N SER A 386 2.64 -2.24 -0.42
CA SER A 386 2.00 -1.27 -1.33
C SER A 386 3.05 -0.40 -2.05
N LEU A 387 2.93 0.93 -2.09
CA LEU A 387 3.94 1.83 -2.65
C LEU A 387 5.34 1.68 -2.02
N GLY A 388 5.42 1.30 -0.75
CA GLY A 388 6.68 0.99 -0.08
C GLY A 388 7.47 -0.12 -0.76
N SER A 389 6.79 -1.08 -1.42
CA SER A 389 7.47 -2.09 -2.26
C SER A 389 8.19 -1.50 -3.46
N VAL A 390 7.64 -0.43 -4.05
CA VAL A 390 8.29 0.30 -5.15
C VAL A 390 9.48 1.10 -4.64
N ILE A 391 9.30 1.74 -3.48
CA ILE A 391 10.34 2.55 -2.85
C ILE A 391 11.54 1.69 -2.44
N VAL A 392 11.34 0.52 -1.81
CA VAL A 392 12.46 -0.37 -1.47
C VAL A 392 13.10 -1.01 -2.69
N TYR A 393 12.34 -1.28 -3.75
CA TYR A 393 12.89 -1.75 -5.01
C TYR A 393 13.82 -0.71 -5.63
N ASP A 394 13.39 0.55 -5.69
CA ASP A 394 14.21 1.67 -6.19
C ASP A 394 15.45 1.89 -5.31
N ALA A 395 15.29 1.87 -3.98
CA ALA A 395 16.41 2.02 -3.03
C ALA A 395 17.44 0.88 -3.17
N LEU A 396 16.98 -0.37 -3.28
CA LEU A 396 17.87 -1.53 -3.41
C LEU A 396 18.65 -1.49 -4.73
N ASN A 397 18.01 -1.11 -5.84
CA ASN A 397 18.70 -0.90 -7.11
C ASN A 397 19.73 0.23 -7.03
N ALA A 398 19.40 1.34 -6.36
CA ALA A 398 20.33 2.45 -6.17
C ALA A 398 21.54 2.05 -5.33
N LEU A 399 21.36 1.26 -4.27
CA LEU A 399 22.46 0.75 -3.46
C LEU A 399 23.33 -0.26 -4.21
N LEU A 400 22.74 -1.12 -5.04
CA LEU A 400 23.50 -2.03 -5.91
C LEU A 400 24.35 -1.26 -6.93
N LEU A 401 23.83 -0.16 -7.49
CA LEU A 401 24.61 0.73 -8.35
C LEU A 401 25.77 1.37 -7.59
N ASP A 402 25.52 1.90 -6.40
CA ASP A 402 26.58 2.48 -5.57
C ASP A 402 27.68 1.45 -5.29
N ASP A 403 27.32 0.18 -5.03
CA ASP A 403 28.29 -0.90 -4.85
C ASP A 403 29.08 -1.24 -6.11
N ILE A 404 28.42 -1.29 -7.27
CA ILE A 404 29.10 -1.46 -8.57
C ILE A 404 30.09 -0.31 -8.80
N LEU A 405 29.77 0.89 -8.32
CA LEU A 405 30.60 2.09 -8.38
C LEU A 405 31.62 2.19 -7.23
N GLY A 406 31.68 1.21 -6.32
CA GLY A 406 32.72 1.10 -5.29
C GLY A 406 32.35 1.59 -3.89
N ALA A 407 31.06 1.75 -3.55
CA ALA A 407 30.63 2.13 -2.20
C ALA A 407 31.01 1.11 -1.11
N GLY A 408 31.21 -0.16 -1.48
CA GLY A 408 31.71 -1.20 -0.57
C GLY A 408 30.73 -1.61 0.55
N LEU A 409 29.43 -1.44 0.33
CA LEU A 409 28.37 -1.84 1.25
C LEU A 409 28.06 -3.34 1.17
N ASP A 410 28.42 -4.00 0.06
CA ASP A 410 28.16 -5.42 -0.22
C ASP A 410 26.69 -5.79 -0.07
N VAL A 411 25.86 -4.98 -0.69
CA VAL A 411 24.41 -5.12 -0.81
C VAL A 411 24.10 -6.50 -1.37
N ARG A 412 24.72 -6.87 -2.49
CA ARG A 412 24.52 -8.18 -3.14
C ARG A 412 24.82 -9.36 -2.21
N GLY A 413 25.87 -9.30 -1.39
CA GLY A 413 26.27 -10.37 -0.48
C GLY A 413 25.50 -10.40 0.84
N ARG A 414 24.83 -9.30 1.22
CA ARG A 414 24.17 -9.15 2.53
C ARG A 414 22.65 -9.13 2.46
N THR A 415 22.06 -8.73 1.34
CA THR A 415 20.60 -8.81 1.17
C THR A 415 20.18 -10.27 0.98
N SER A 416 19.52 -10.86 1.98
CA SER A 416 19.04 -12.24 1.88
C SER A 416 17.67 -12.34 1.25
N HIS A 417 16.76 -11.40 1.57
CA HIS A 417 15.37 -11.43 1.14
C HIS A 417 14.87 -10.05 0.74
N LEU A 418 14.04 -10.02 -0.31
CA LEU A 418 13.16 -8.92 -0.64
C LEU A 418 11.72 -9.44 -0.54
N ILE A 419 10.98 -9.02 0.49
CA ILE A 419 9.60 -9.44 0.72
C ILE A 419 8.68 -8.29 0.32
N THR A 420 7.97 -8.45 -0.79
CA THR A 420 6.97 -7.49 -1.26
C THR A 420 5.57 -8.04 -1.02
N PHE A 421 4.64 -7.20 -0.58
CA PHE A 421 3.25 -7.61 -0.39
C PHE A 421 2.30 -6.47 -0.65
N GLY A 422 1.14 -6.78 -1.24
CA GLY A 422 0.24 -5.75 -1.75
C GLY A 422 0.87 -4.92 -2.89
N SER A 423 1.90 -5.45 -3.58
CA SER A 423 2.80 -4.66 -4.42
C SER A 423 2.18 -4.22 -5.76
N PRO A 424 2.22 -2.91 -6.09
CA PRO A 424 1.80 -2.40 -7.40
C PRO A 424 2.94 -2.35 -8.44
N LEU A 425 4.10 -2.95 -8.18
CA LEU A 425 5.31 -2.84 -9.01
C LEU A 425 5.05 -3.11 -10.51
N ASP A 426 4.29 -4.16 -10.86
CA ASP A 426 3.93 -4.43 -12.26
C ASP A 426 3.09 -3.31 -12.88
N LYS A 427 2.16 -2.74 -12.11
CA LYS A 427 1.28 -1.65 -12.58
C LYS A 427 2.07 -0.36 -12.75
N THR A 428 2.98 -0.06 -11.83
CA THR A 428 3.84 1.13 -11.96
C THR A 428 4.79 0.97 -13.14
N ALA A 429 5.40 -0.19 -13.34
CA ALA A 429 6.24 -0.48 -14.50
C ALA A 429 5.49 -0.27 -15.83
N PHE A 430 4.22 -0.67 -15.88
CA PHE A 430 3.35 -0.43 -17.02
C PHE A 430 3.06 1.07 -17.23
N ILE A 431 2.56 1.77 -16.21
CA ILE A 431 2.17 3.20 -16.29
C ILE A 431 3.36 4.10 -16.62
N PHE A 432 4.51 3.91 -15.97
CA PHE A 432 5.70 4.76 -16.20
C PHE A 432 6.22 4.68 -17.62
N ARG A 433 5.99 3.54 -18.28
CA ARG A 433 6.45 3.30 -19.63
C ARG A 433 5.45 3.77 -20.68
N GLU A 434 4.15 3.56 -20.44
CA GLU A 434 3.09 4.01 -21.35
C GLU A 434 3.14 5.52 -21.58
N GLN A 435 3.69 6.33 -20.68
CA GLN A 435 3.67 7.78 -20.84
C GLN A 435 4.74 8.35 -21.78
N GLN A 436 5.65 7.54 -22.35
CA GLN A 436 6.75 8.04 -23.20
C GLN A 436 6.92 7.26 -24.53
N HIS A 437 7.42 7.92 -25.57
CA HIS A 437 7.63 7.28 -26.89
C HIS A 437 8.68 6.17 -26.82
N ALA A 438 8.46 5.08 -27.56
CA ALA A 438 9.33 3.92 -27.60
C ALA A 438 10.74 4.29 -28.13
N SER A 439 11.70 4.43 -27.23
CA SER A 439 13.12 4.64 -27.54
C SER A 439 13.95 3.55 -26.89
N LEU A 440 14.60 2.72 -27.71
CA LEU A 440 15.43 1.60 -27.24
C LEU A 440 16.56 2.07 -26.33
N VAL A 441 17.23 3.19 -26.65
CA VAL A 441 18.31 3.75 -25.82
C VAL A 441 17.80 4.14 -24.46
N ARG A 442 16.61 4.77 -24.38
CA ARG A 442 15.99 5.14 -23.12
C ARG A 442 15.61 3.91 -22.30
N GLU A 443 15.03 2.89 -22.94
CA GLU A 443 14.70 1.62 -22.27
C GLU A 443 15.95 0.96 -21.69
N ALA A 444 17.03 0.88 -22.48
CA ALA A 444 18.30 0.35 -22.03
C ALA A 444 18.86 1.17 -20.84
N LEU A 445 18.89 2.50 -20.93
CA LEU A 445 19.34 3.37 -19.82
C LEU A 445 18.46 3.22 -18.57
N SER A 446 17.15 3.12 -18.73
CA SER A 446 16.23 2.89 -17.60
C SER A 446 16.47 1.54 -16.95
N ALA A 447 16.77 0.51 -17.74
CA ALA A 447 17.15 -0.80 -17.24
C ALA A 447 18.52 -0.76 -16.56
N THR A 448 19.48 0.01 -17.06
CA THR A 448 20.80 0.23 -16.42
C THR A 448 20.66 0.73 -14.98
N MET A 449 19.65 1.56 -14.72
CA MET A 449 19.35 2.06 -13.37
C MET A 449 18.69 1.01 -12.45
N GLN A 450 18.42 -0.20 -12.94
CA GLN A 450 17.75 -1.28 -12.21
C GLN A 450 18.59 -2.59 -12.26
N PRO A 451 19.73 -2.68 -11.54
CA PRO A 451 20.60 -3.86 -11.55
C PRO A 451 19.89 -5.19 -11.28
N LEU A 452 18.80 -5.18 -10.48
CA LEU A 452 18.03 -6.38 -10.18
C LEU A 452 17.42 -7.04 -11.42
N ILE A 453 17.07 -6.30 -12.48
CA ILE A 453 16.47 -6.85 -13.71
C ILE A 453 17.46 -6.90 -14.88
N LEU A 454 18.70 -6.46 -14.68
CA LEU A 454 19.76 -6.55 -15.68
C LEU A 454 20.53 -7.88 -15.63
N ASP A 455 20.77 -8.37 -14.42
CA ASP A 455 21.59 -9.56 -14.21
C ASP A 455 21.08 -10.37 -13.02
N TYR A 456 20.78 -11.64 -13.25
CA TYR A 456 20.42 -12.60 -12.20
C TYR A 456 21.53 -12.80 -11.17
N ALA A 457 22.78 -12.47 -11.50
CA ALA A 457 23.88 -12.45 -10.54
C ALA A 457 23.57 -11.56 -9.33
N ASN A 458 22.91 -10.41 -9.54
CA ASN A 458 22.47 -9.51 -8.46
C ASN A 458 21.39 -10.12 -7.57
N ARG A 459 20.76 -11.22 -8.01
CA ARG A 459 19.79 -12.01 -7.23
C ARG A 459 20.35 -13.35 -6.73
N ALA A 460 21.64 -13.62 -6.92
CA ALA A 460 22.22 -14.93 -6.60
C ALA A 460 21.98 -15.34 -5.13
N ARG A 461 22.14 -14.41 -4.18
CA ARG A 461 21.79 -14.63 -2.77
C ARG A 461 20.33 -14.29 -2.48
N LEU A 462 19.83 -13.19 -3.05
CA LEU A 462 18.49 -12.64 -2.82
C LEU A 462 17.36 -13.62 -3.18
N ARG A 463 16.47 -13.89 -2.22
CA ARG A 463 15.16 -14.49 -2.47
C ARG A 463 14.11 -13.38 -2.52
N TRP A 464 13.48 -13.19 -3.68
CA TRP A 464 12.42 -12.20 -3.84
C TRP A 464 11.06 -12.89 -3.71
N VAL A 465 10.41 -12.70 -2.57
CA VAL A 465 9.08 -13.25 -2.26
C VAL A 465 8.03 -12.17 -2.46
N ASN A 466 6.99 -12.45 -3.25
CA ASN A 466 5.87 -11.55 -3.46
C ASN A 466 4.55 -12.20 -3.01
N LEU A 467 3.87 -11.57 -2.04
CA LEU A 467 2.54 -11.95 -1.60
C LEU A 467 1.48 -11.04 -2.23
N TRP A 468 0.53 -11.63 -2.93
CA TRP A 468 -0.51 -10.88 -3.65
C TRP A 468 -1.86 -11.56 -3.56
N SER A 469 -2.93 -10.84 -3.91
CA SER A 469 -4.29 -11.38 -3.88
C SER A 469 -5.10 -10.85 -5.06
N ILE A 470 -5.92 -11.73 -5.63
CA ILE A 470 -6.89 -11.36 -6.68
C ILE A 470 -7.91 -10.32 -6.16
N ARG A 471 -8.14 -10.31 -4.84
CA ARG A 471 -9.12 -9.44 -4.17
C ARG A 471 -8.54 -8.08 -3.80
N ASP A 472 -7.23 -7.93 -3.94
CA ASP A 472 -6.53 -6.65 -3.80
C ASP A 472 -6.35 -6.00 -5.18
N PRO A 473 -7.08 -4.91 -5.49
CA PRO A 473 -7.00 -4.23 -6.77
C PRO A 473 -5.68 -3.48 -7.00
N ILE A 474 -4.83 -3.34 -5.97
CA ILE A 474 -3.52 -2.67 -6.03
C ILE A 474 -2.41 -3.69 -6.27
N SER A 475 -2.45 -4.86 -5.64
CA SER A 475 -1.43 -5.90 -5.84
C SER A 475 -1.45 -6.56 -7.23
N GLY A 476 -0.36 -7.22 -7.58
CA GLY A 476 -0.26 -8.14 -8.72
C GLY A 476 0.81 -9.21 -8.49
N SER A 477 0.72 -10.30 -9.26
CA SER A 477 1.84 -11.20 -9.47
C SER A 477 2.91 -10.45 -10.26
N LEU A 478 4.14 -10.36 -9.76
CA LEU A 478 5.21 -9.52 -10.33
C LEU A 478 5.88 -10.17 -11.55
N GLU A 479 5.09 -10.38 -12.60
CA GLU A 479 5.52 -11.11 -13.80
C GLU A 479 6.45 -10.27 -14.69
N TYR A 480 6.46 -8.95 -14.52
CA TYR A 480 7.26 -8.06 -15.37
C TYR A 480 8.72 -7.91 -14.92
N TYR A 481 9.21 -8.73 -13.98
CA TYR A 481 10.54 -8.62 -13.37
C TYR A 481 11.46 -9.81 -13.66
N ASP A 482 11.01 -10.76 -14.47
CA ASP A 482 11.78 -11.92 -14.91
C ASP A 482 11.68 -12.09 -16.43
N ALA A 483 12.69 -12.75 -17.01
CA ALA A 483 12.55 -13.25 -18.38
C ALA A 483 11.45 -14.31 -18.44
N GLU A 484 10.79 -14.41 -19.61
CA GLU A 484 9.83 -15.48 -19.88
C GLU A 484 10.43 -16.84 -19.51
N PRO A 485 9.67 -17.79 -18.93
CA PRO A 485 10.20 -19.05 -18.44
C PRO A 485 11.08 -19.82 -19.44
N LYS A 486 10.71 -19.79 -20.73
CA LYS A 486 11.47 -20.42 -21.84
C LYS A 486 12.84 -19.79 -22.11
N ASN A 487 13.02 -18.52 -21.77
CA ASN A 487 14.24 -17.74 -22.00
C ASN A 487 15.09 -17.60 -20.72
N ARG A 488 14.63 -18.14 -19.60
CA ARG A 488 15.28 -18.02 -18.30
C ARG A 488 16.41 -19.05 -18.16
N PRO A 489 17.63 -18.66 -17.76
CA PRO A 489 18.70 -19.62 -17.50
C PRO A 489 18.31 -20.60 -16.38
N ALA A 490 18.71 -21.87 -16.52
CA ALA A 490 18.42 -22.88 -15.50
C ALA A 490 19.10 -22.53 -14.15
N GLY A 491 18.38 -22.74 -13.05
CA GLY A 491 18.91 -22.57 -11.69
C GLY A 491 18.96 -21.12 -11.17
N VAL A 492 18.54 -20.12 -11.95
CA VAL A 492 18.44 -18.74 -11.45
C VAL A 492 17.20 -18.55 -10.57
N LYS A 493 17.32 -17.66 -9.57
CA LYS A 493 16.23 -17.29 -8.68
C LYS A 493 15.36 -16.21 -9.35
N SER A 494 14.12 -16.57 -9.69
CA SER A 494 13.08 -15.63 -10.11
C SER A 494 12.33 -15.06 -8.92
N VAL A 495 11.44 -14.09 -9.18
CA VAL A 495 10.44 -13.67 -8.20
C VAL A 495 9.53 -14.85 -7.87
N GLU A 496 9.31 -15.08 -6.59
CA GLU A 496 8.44 -16.12 -6.07
C GLU A 496 7.08 -15.51 -5.72
N ASN A 497 6.13 -15.63 -6.64
CA ASN A 497 4.76 -15.16 -6.46
C ASN A 497 3.93 -16.19 -5.68
N TYR A 498 3.32 -15.74 -4.58
CA TYR A 498 2.38 -16.53 -3.78
C TYR A 498 1.05 -15.78 -3.64
N HIS A 499 -0.04 -16.47 -3.96
CA HIS A 499 -1.38 -15.96 -3.75
C HIS A 499 -1.79 -16.12 -2.28
N ASP A 500 -1.95 -15.01 -1.57
CA ASP A 500 -2.36 -14.94 -0.18
C ASP A 500 -3.89 -15.08 -0.05
N SER A 501 -4.32 -16.22 0.46
CA SER A 501 -5.73 -16.58 0.64
C SER A 501 -6.35 -15.94 1.89
N TYR A 502 -5.54 -15.42 2.81
CA TYR A 502 -6.00 -14.65 3.97
C TYR A 502 -6.51 -13.27 3.51
N ALA A 503 -5.77 -12.62 2.61
CA ALA A 503 -6.11 -11.32 2.02
C ALA A 503 -7.27 -11.44 1.00
N ASN A 504 -8.48 -11.79 1.42
CA ASN A 504 -9.57 -12.19 0.50
C ASN A 504 -10.82 -11.29 0.50
N ILE A 505 -10.90 -10.29 1.39
CA ILE A 505 -12.03 -9.35 1.41
C ILE A 505 -11.76 -8.24 0.37
N PRO A 506 -12.59 -8.05 -0.67
CA PRO A 506 -12.33 -7.01 -1.68
C PRO A 506 -12.08 -5.62 -1.06
N LEU A 507 -11.11 -4.87 -1.58
CA LEU A 507 -10.60 -3.58 -1.06
C LEU A 507 -9.82 -3.68 0.27
N PHE A 508 -10.32 -4.42 1.26
CA PHE A 508 -9.61 -4.60 2.54
C PHE A 508 -8.44 -5.57 2.45
N ALA A 509 -8.44 -6.47 1.46
CA ALA A 509 -7.35 -7.40 1.15
C ALA A 509 -5.99 -6.69 1.14
N HIS A 510 -5.96 -5.44 0.67
CA HIS A 510 -4.74 -4.64 0.59
C HIS A 510 -4.05 -4.39 1.93
N THR A 511 -4.80 -4.23 3.02
CA THR A 511 -4.24 -3.99 4.37
C THR A 511 -4.15 -5.28 5.19
N MET A 512 -4.86 -6.33 4.78
CA MET A 512 -4.93 -7.59 5.51
C MET A 512 -3.63 -8.39 5.52
N TYR A 513 -2.70 -8.15 4.58
CA TYR A 513 -1.41 -8.85 4.54
C TYR A 513 -0.61 -8.72 5.84
N TRP A 514 -0.70 -7.57 6.54
CA TRP A 514 -0.02 -7.34 7.82
C TRP A 514 -0.43 -8.34 8.91
N GLN A 515 -1.60 -8.97 8.78
CA GLN A 515 -2.10 -9.99 9.71
C GLN A 515 -2.02 -11.40 9.12
N SER A 516 -1.51 -11.54 7.89
CA SER A 516 -1.50 -12.81 7.17
C SER A 516 -0.49 -13.80 7.77
N PRO A 517 -0.91 -15.06 8.01
CA PRO A 517 0.00 -16.13 8.35
C PRO A 517 1.09 -16.36 7.29
N ALA A 518 0.80 -16.10 6.00
CA ALA A 518 1.76 -16.25 4.92
C ALA A 518 2.90 -15.22 5.02
N LEU A 519 2.58 -13.96 5.32
CA LEU A 519 3.59 -12.92 5.54
C LEU A 519 4.48 -13.25 6.74
N ARG A 520 3.86 -13.70 7.83
CA ARG A 520 4.59 -14.14 9.01
C ARG A 520 5.50 -15.33 8.72
N ALA A 521 5.02 -16.34 7.99
CA ALA A 521 5.81 -17.49 7.59
C ALA A 521 7.00 -17.10 6.68
N ALA A 522 6.77 -16.17 5.74
CA ALA A 522 7.81 -15.64 4.87
C ALA A 522 8.92 -14.92 5.66
N LEU A 523 8.55 -13.98 6.55
CA LEU A 523 9.50 -13.25 7.38
C LEU A 523 10.20 -14.14 8.40
N GLY A 524 9.45 -15.03 9.06
CA GLY A 524 9.98 -15.99 10.02
C GLY A 524 10.99 -16.94 9.39
N ALA A 525 10.68 -17.51 8.21
CA ALA A 525 11.63 -18.34 7.48
C ALA A 525 12.87 -17.57 7.04
N ALA A 526 12.71 -16.31 6.63
CA ALA A 526 13.83 -15.44 6.26
C ALA A 526 14.76 -15.17 7.46
N ILE A 527 14.20 -14.94 8.65
CA ILE A 527 14.94 -14.76 9.91
C ILE A 527 15.66 -16.05 10.32
N ASP A 528 14.98 -17.19 10.24
CA ASP A 528 15.52 -18.50 10.66
C ASP A 528 16.51 -19.09 9.64
N GLY A 529 16.66 -18.47 8.45
CA GLY A 529 17.45 -19.02 7.35
C GLY A 529 16.85 -20.30 6.74
N LYS A 530 15.53 -20.51 6.89
CA LYS A 530 14.79 -21.67 6.37
C LYS A 530 14.25 -21.40 4.96
N ASP A 531 13.76 -22.44 4.29
CA ASP A 531 13.13 -22.29 2.97
C ASP A 531 11.76 -21.60 3.09
N CYS A 532 11.69 -20.34 2.63
CA CYS A 532 10.46 -19.56 2.59
C CYS A 532 9.34 -20.26 1.83
N LYS A 533 9.66 -20.97 0.72
CA LYS A 533 8.64 -21.66 -0.08
C LYS A 533 7.89 -22.68 0.77
N ARG A 534 8.65 -23.53 1.46
CA ARG A 534 8.10 -24.54 2.35
C ARG A 534 7.26 -23.91 3.47
N ALA A 535 7.81 -22.93 4.18
CA ALA A 535 7.11 -22.28 5.30
C ALA A 535 5.81 -21.57 4.87
N ILE A 536 5.84 -20.87 3.73
CA ILE A 536 4.67 -20.16 3.19
C ILE A 536 3.57 -21.16 2.80
N LEU A 537 3.92 -22.27 2.14
CA LEU A 537 2.95 -23.29 1.75
C LEU A 537 2.41 -24.07 2.97
N GLU A 538 3.27 -24.41 3.93
CA GLU A 538 2.89 -25.07 5.20
C GLU A 538 2.01 -24.20 6.08
N SER A 539 2.03 -22.87 5.91
CA SER A 539 1.07 -21.99 6.59
C SER A 539 -0.38 -22.35 6.25
N GLY A 540 -0.64 -22.89 5.06
CA GLY A 540 -1.98 -23.19 4.56
C GLY A 540 -2.76 -21.97 4.05
N PHE A 541 -2.16 -20.77 4.07
CA PHE A 541 -2.80 -19.51 3.65
C PHE A 541 -2.23 -18.96 2.35
N ALA A 542 -1.35 -19.69 1.68
CA ALA A 542 -0.76 -19.28 0.42
C ALA A 542 -0.62 -20.43 -0.56
N THR A 543 -0.88 -20.14 -1.84
CA THR A 543 -0.63 -21.07 -2.95
C THR A 543 0.42 -20.48 -3.88
N SER A 544 1.34 -21.32 -4.37
CA SER A 544 2.29 -20.89 -5.39
C SER A 544 1.51 -20.66 -6.68
N THR A 545 1.65 -19.48 -7.25
CA THR A 545 1.14 -19.21 -8.60
C THR A 545 2.19 -19.76 -9.55
N ALA A 546 2.00 -21.01 -9.97
CA ALA A 546 2.83 -21.57 -11.04
C ALA A 546 2.64 -20.68 -12.27
N SER A 547 3.75 -20.06 -12.72
CA SER A 547 3.85 -19.35 -13.99
C SER A 547 3.76 -20.35 -15.15
#